data_AF-A0A970KYU6-F1
#
_entry.id   AF-A0A970KYU6-F1
#
_cell.length_a   1.000
_cell.length_b   1.000
_cell.length_c   1.000
_cell.angle_alpha   90.00
_cell.angle_beta   90.00
_cell.angle_gamma   90.00
#
_symmetry.space_group_name_H-M   'P 1'
#
loop_
_entity.id
_entity.type
_entity.pdbx_description
1 polymer ?
#
loop_
_entity_poly.entity_id
_entity_poly.type
_entity_poly.pdbx_seq_one_letter_code
_entity_poly.pdbx_strand_id
1 'polypeptide(L)'
;METNEVHAAFEILLEEIEAIVSGLNESGAEAFRVGDYDKARQTVAQAESLADFRDKIKALQREWNTLSNSIKEPMAGKRKITRRFISRLPRGLRTPEEAFRIPILETLIELGGSGRAGEVLDRVESKMMELPRFGGQ
;
A
#
# COMPACT_ATOMS: atom_id res chain seq x y z
N MET A 1 6.24 -0.87 -7.90
CA MET A 1 5.24 -1.90 -8.23
C MET A 1 5.56 -3.23 -7.55
N GLU A 2 6.79 -3.49 -7.12
CA GLU A 2 7.29 -4.79 -6.59
C GLU A 2 6.69 -5.27 -5.25
N THR A 3 6.25 -4.39 -4.36
CA THR A 3 5.73 -4.83 -3.04
C THR A 3 4.45 -5.65 -3.12
N ASN A 4 3.69 -5.50 -4.22
CA ASN A 4 2.46 -6.27 -4.39
C ASN A 4 2.75 -7.72 -4.78
N GLU A 5 3.86 -7.97 -5.50
CA GLU A 5 4.27 -9.31 -5.90
C GLU A 5 4.76 -10.12 -4.71
N VAL A 6 5.54 -9.51 -3.82
CA VAL A 6 5.99 -10.19 -2.59
C VAL A 6 4.82 -10.49 -1.66
N HIS A 7 3.86 -9.56 -1.53
CA HIS A 7 2.64 -9.82 -0.76
C HIS A 7 1.83 -10.98 -1.36
N ALA A 8 1.66 -11.00 -2.69
CA ALA A 8 0.97 -12.09 -3.38
C ALA A 8 1.67 -13.45 -3.19
N ALA A 9 3.00 -13.49 -3.20
CA ALA A 9 3.76 -14.72 -2.93
C ALA A 9 3.53 -15.23 -1.49
N PHE A 10 3.44 -14.34 -0.51
CA PHE A 10 3.07 -14.72 0.87
C PHE A 10 1.65 -15.28 0.95
N GLU A 11 0.67 -14.70 0.24
CA GLU A 11 -0.70 -15.22 0.22
C GLU A 11 -0.76 -16.61 -0.40
N ILE A 12 -0.09 -16.83 -1.54
CA ILE A 12 -0.02 -18.16 -2.19
C ILE A 12 0.61 -19.19 -1.25
N LEU A 13 1.71 -18.84 -0.58
CA LEU A 13 2.36 -19.73 0.37
C LEU A 13 1.45 -20.08 1.55
N LEU A 14 0.72 -19.09 2.10
CA LEU A 14 -0.19 -19.30 3.22
C LEU A 14 -1.38 -20.17 2.81
N GLU A 15 -1.93 -19.97 1.61
CA GLU A 15 -3.02 -20.78 1.05
C GLU A 15 -2.60 -22.25 0.90
N GLU A 16 -1.40 -22.51 0.36
CA GLU A 16 -0.88 -23.87 0.21
C GLU A 16 -0.69 -24.56 1.57
N ILE A 17 -0.21 -23.83 2.58
CA ILE A 17 -0.07 -24.35 3.95
C ILE A 17 -1.44 -24.68 4.55
N GLU A 18 -2.45 -23.84 4.34
CA GLU A 18 -3.81 -24.10 4.83
C GLU A 18 -4.45 -25.31 4.14
N ALA A 19 -4.17 -25.54 2.85
CA ALA A 19 -4.58 -26.75 2.14
C ALA A 19 -3.94 -28.01 2.74
N ILE A 20 -2.63 -27.97 3.05
CA ILE A 20 -1.92 -29.08 3.71
C ILE A 20 -2.50 -29.35 5.10
N VAL A 21 -2.74 -28.32 5.92
CA VAL A 21 -3.36 -28.47 7.25
C VAL A 21 -4.74 -29.13 7.13
N SER A 22 -5.55 -28.71 6.17
CA SER A 22 -6.89 -29.28 5.95
C SER A 22 -6.82 -30.77 5.60
N GLY A 23 -5.91 -31.15 4.71
CA GLY A 23 -5.68 -32.56 4.39
C GLY A 23 -5.18 -33.38 5.57
N LEU A 24 -4.31 -32.79 6.41
CA LEU A 24 -3.83 -33.42 7.63
C LEU A 24 -4.97 -33.65 8.63
N ASN A 25 -5.86 -32.67 8.79
CA ASN A 25 -7.00 -32.75 9.70
C ASN A 25 -8.01 -33.83 9.27
N GLU A 26 -8.28 -33.94 7.96
CA GLU A 26 -9.10 -35.02 7.40
C GLU A 26 -8.48 -36.40 7.69
N SER A 27 -7.16 -36.53 7.49
CA SER A 27 -6.43 -37.76 7.77
C SER A 27 -6.45 -38.13 9.26
N GLY A 28 -6.31 -37.14 10.15
CA GLY A 28 -6.40 -37.32 11.60
C GLY A 28 -7.80 -37.76 12.04
N ALA A 29 -8.84 -37.15 11.45
CA ALA A 29 -10.24 -37.52 11.70
C ALA A 29 -10.55 -38.95 11.23
N GLU A 30 -9.99 -39.40 10.11
CA GLU A 30 -10.10 -40.79 9.66
C GLU A 30 -9.36 -41.76 10.61
N ALA A 31 -8.13 -41.44 11.02
CA ALA A 31 -7.38 -42.27 11.96
C ALA A 31 -8.11 -42.42 13.31
N PHE A 32 -8.72 -41.34 13.81
CA PHE A 32 -9.59 -41.38 14.99
C PHE A 32 -10.82 -42.27 14.80
N ARG A 33 -11.47 -42.21 13.62
CA ARG A 33 -12.65 -43.05 13.31
C ARG A 33 -12.34 -44.54 13.29
N VAL A 34 -11.18 -44.92 12.76
CA VAL A 34 -10.75 -46.32 12.66
C VAL A 34 -10.15 -46.85 13.98
N GLY A 35 -9.95 -45.97 14.97
CA GLY A 35 -9.39 -46.33 16.28
C GLY A 35 -7.87 -46.41 16.31
N ASP A 36 -7.19 -45.88 15.30
CA ASP A 36 -5.73 -45.78 15.23
C ASP A 36 -5.26 -44.48 15.92
N TYR A 37 -5.25 -44.54 17.25
CA TYR A 37 -4.92 -43.39 18.11
C TYR A 37 -3.46 -42.95 18.00
N ASP A 38 -2.53 -43.87 17.72
CA ASP A 38 -1.11 -43.54 17.56
C ASP A 38 -0.90 -42.68 16.30
N LYS A 39 -1.51 -43.11 15.18
CA LYS A 39 -1.47 -42.34 13.95
C LYS A 39 -2.18 -41.00 14.10
N ALA A 40 -3.35 -40.97 14.72
CA ALA A 40 -4.08 -39.73 14.98
C ALA A 40 -3.24 -38.73 15.81
N ARG A 41 -2.55 -39.20 16.85
CA ARG A 41 -1.69 -38.36 17.69
C ARG A 41 -0.48 -37.82 16.93
N GLN A 42 0.10 -38.61 16.04
CA GLN A 42 1.18 -38.17 15.16
C GLN A 42 0.71 -37.08 14.19
N THR A 43 -0.48 -37.26 13.60
CA THR A 43 -1.09 -36.29 12.70
C THR A 43 -1.39 -34.97 13.42
N VAL A 44 -1.91 -35.02 14.65
CA VAL A 44 -2.16 -33.81 15.46
C VAL A 44 -0.85 -33.07 15.76
N ALA A 45 0.21 -33.76 16.18
CA ALA A 45 1.49 -33.11 16.47
C ALA A 45 2.10 -32.44 15.23
N GLN A 46 1.93 -33.03 14.05
CA GLN A 46 2.31 -32.44 12.78
C GLN A 46 1.46 -31.21 12.44
N ALA A 47 0.15 -31.25 12.70
CA ALA A 47 -0.74 -30.11 12.50
C ALA A 47 -0.36 -28.93 13.40
N GLU A 48 -0.04 -29.18 14.66
CA GLU A 48 0.42 -28.18 15.62
C GLU A 48 1.72 -27.52 15.14
N SER A 49 2.70 -28.33 14.74
CA SER A 49 3.99 -27.81 14.21
C SER A 49 3.79 -26.95 12.96
N LEU A 50 2.82 -27.32 12.11
CA LEU A 50 2.50 -26.58 10.89
C LEU A 50 1.72 -25.29 11.19
N ALA A 51 0.87 -25.28 12.21
CA ALA A 51 0.19 -24.09 12.70
C ALA A 51 1.19 -23.07 13.27
N ASP A 52 2.16 -23.52 14.06
CA ASP A 52 3.25 -22.68 14.57
C ASP A 52 4.08 -22.07 13.43
N PHE A 53 4.36 -22.87 12.40
CA PHE A 53 5.09 -22.39 11.22
C PHE A 53 4.28 -21.36 10.43
N ARG A 54 2.97 -21.59 10.24
CA ARG A 54 2.05 -20.62 9.62
C ARG A 54 2.07 -19.29 10.36
N ASP A 55 2.06 -19.31 11.68
CA ASP A 55 2.07 -18.10 12.50
C ASP A 55 3.39 -17.33 12.37
N LYS A 56 4.52 -18.03 12.27
CA LYS A 56 5.83 -17.42 11.92
C LYS A 56 5.80 -16.75 10.55
N ILE A 57 5.19 -17.38 9.54
CA ILE A 57 5.06 -16.79 8.20
C ILE A 57 4.17 -15.55 8.24
N LYS A 58 3.05 -15.58 8.97
CA LYS A 58 2.18 -14.40 9.16
C LYS A 58 2.92 -13.26 9.86
N ALA A 59 3.78 -13.57 10.84
CA ALA A 59 4.63 -12.56 11.46
C ALA A 59 5.61 -11.95 10.45
N LEU A 60 6.32 -12.77 9.68
CA LEU A 60 7.23 -12.33 8.61
C LEU A 60 6.53 -11.48 7.55
N GLN A 61 5.30 -11.83 7.17
CA GLN A 61 4.49 -11.06 6.23
C GLN A 61 4.18 -9.65 6.79
N ARG A 62 3.86 -9.52 8.08
CA ARG A 62 3.63 -8.22 8.74
C ARG A 62 4.89 -7.40 8.85
N GLU A 63 6.01 -8.04 9.20
CA GLU A 63 7.32 -7.40 9.23
C GLU A 63 7.70 -6.88 7.84
N TRP A 64 7.54 -7.71 6.80
CA TRP A 64 7.76 -7.31 5.42
C TRP A 64 6.86 -6.15 5.00
N ASN A 65 5.58 -6.17 5.35
CA ASN A 65 4.68 -5.05 5.08
C ASN A 65 5.14 -3.75 5.77
N THR A 66 5.66 -3.85 6.98
CA THR A 66 6.19 -2.70 7.72
C THR A 66 7.46 -2.16 7.07
N LEU A 67 8.42 -3.04 6.78
CA LEU A 67 9.69 -2.71 6.11
C LEU A 67 9.46 -2.17 4.70
N SER A 68 8.57 -2.78 3.93
CA SER A 68 8.28 -2.34 2.57
C SER A 68 7.55 -1.00 2.53
N ASN A 69 6.75 -0.68 3.55
CA ASN A 69 6.17 0.65 3.72
C ASN A 69 7.22 1.67 4.16
N SER A 70 8.16 1.31 5.03
CA SER A 70 9.26 2.21 5.41
C SER A 70 10.28 2.44 4.30
N ILE A 71 10.58 1.42 3.48
CA ILE A 71 11.47 1.54 2.31
C ILE A 71 10.84 2.44 1.23
N LYS A 72 9.50 2.48 1.15
CA LYS A 72 8.78 3.41 0.28
C LYS A 72 8.80 4.86 0.77
N GLU A 73 9.20 5.14 2.01
CA GLU A 73 9.38 6.50 2.52
C GLU A 73 10.87 6.78 2.74
N PRO A 74 11.51 7.34 1.70
CA PRO A 74 11.78 8.77 1.75
C PRO A 74 11.30 9.45 0.46
N MET A 75 9.99 9.62 0.34
CA MET A 75 9.42 10.72 -0.44
C MET A 75 8.38 11.40 0.44
N ALA A 76 8.86 12.35 1.24
CA ALA A 76 8.01 13.39 1.77
C ALA A 76 7.12 13.93 0.64
N GLY A 77 5.80 13.94 0.87
CA GLY A 77 4.88 14.78 0.10
C GLY A 77 3.97 14.09 -0.92
N LYS A 78 3.44 12.88 -0.70
CA LYS A 78 2.20 12.47 -1.37
C LYS A 78 1.14 12.06 -0.36
N ARG A 79 0.49 13.05 0.24
CA ARG A 79 -0.88 12.91 0.73
C ARG A 79 -1.68 12.27 -0.41
N LYS A 80 -2.04 11.00 -0.27
CA LYS A 80 -3.07 10.36 -1.10
C LYS A 80 -4.36 11.13 -0.82
N ILE A 81 -4.61 12.17 -1.60
CA ILE A 81 -5.95 12.72 -1.74
C ILE A 81 -6.77 11.58 -2.33
N THR A 82 -7.44 10.84 -1.45
CA THR A 82 -8.53 9.97 -1.82
C THR A 82 -9.45 10.80 -2.69
N ARG A 83 -9.56 10.41 -3.96
CA ARG A 83 -10.30 11.06 -5.06
C ARG A 83 -11.82 11.14 -4.83
N ARG A 84 -12.27 11.17 -3.57
CA ARG A 84 -13.67 10.94 -3.18
C ARG A 84 -14.39 12.09 -2.50
N PHE A 85 -13.75 13.24 -2.21
CA PHE A 85 -14.46 14.39 -1.63
C PHE A 85 -13.86 15.76 -2.02
N ILE A 86 -13.81 16.08 -3.31
CA ILE A 86 -13.88 17.50 -3.72
C ILE A 86 -15.29 17.71 -4.22
N SER A 87 -16.24 17.88 -3.29
CA SER A 87 -17.43 18.65 -3.60
C SER A 87 -16.96 19.95 -4.26
N ARG A 88 -17.51 20.32 -5.42
CA ARG A 88 -17.14 21.52 -6.17
C ARG A 88 -16.95 22.68 -5.18
N LEU A 89 -15.75 23.27 -5.14
CA LEU A 89 -15.53 24.47 -4.33
C LEU A 89 -16.59 25.50 -4.72
N PRO A 90 -17.21 26.19 -3.75
CA PRO A 90 -18.08 27.32 -4.00
C PRO A 90 -17.45 28.28 -5.02
N ARG A 91 -18.28 28.82 -5.92
CA ARG A 91 -17.83 29.78 -6.93
C ARG A 91 -17.10 30.95 -6.23
N GLY A 92 -15.93 31.32 -6.73
CA GLY A 92 -15.09 32.39 -6.16
C GLY A 92 -13.97 31.95 -5.21
N LEU A 93 -13.95 30.69 -4.75
CA LEU A 93 -12.87 30.18 -3.88
C LEU A 93 -11.73 29.49 -4.64
N ARG A 94 -11.92 29.17 -5.93
CA ARG A 94 -10.88 28.59 -6.78
C ARG A 94 -10.15 29.71 -7.51
N THR A 95 -8.83 29.71 -7.43
CA THR A 95 -8.00 30.62 -8.22
C THR A 95 -8.34 30.45 -9.71
N PRO A 96 -8.61 31.55 -10.43
CA PRO A 96 -8.86 31.50 -11.88
C PRO A 96 -7.69 30.87 -12.62
N GLU A 97 -7.98 30.15 -13.71
CA GLU A 97 -6.95 29.50 -14.54
C GLU A 97 -5.95 30.50 -15.12
N GLU A 98 -6.39 31.74 -15.38
CA GLU A 98 -5.55 32.81 -15.90
C GLU A 98 -4.45 33.22 -14.93
N ALA A 99 -4.71 33.20 -13.61
CA ALA A 99 -3.74 33.58 -12.61
C ALA A 99 -2.58 32.55 -12.50
N PHE A 100 -2.79 31.32 -12.95
CA PHE A 100 -1.73 30.31 -12.99
C PHE A 100 -0.81 30.44 -14.21
N ARG A 101 -1.21 31.16 -15.26
CA ARG A 101 -0.43 31.22 -16.51
C ARG A 101 0.95 31.83 -16.30
N ILE A 102 1.02 32.98 -15.62
CA ILE A 102 2.28 33.70 -15.41
C ILE A 102 3.25 32.87 -14.52
N PRO A 103 2.85 32.38 -13.33
CA PRO A 103 3.75 31.59 -12.48
C PRO A 103 4.24 30.30 -13.12
N ILE A 104 3.41 29.63 -13.93
CA ILE A 104 3.82 28.43 -14.68
C ILE A 104 4.90 28.79 -15.70
N LEU A 105 4.70 29.85 -16.47
CA LEU A 105 5.65 30.26 -17.50
C LEU A 105 6.99 30.73 -16.89
N GLU A 106 6.95 31.50 -15.80
CA GLU A 106 8.16 31.90 -15.07
C GLU A 106 8.93 30.68 -14.55
N THR A 107 8.22 29.71 -13.96
CA THR A 107 8.84 28.47 -13.47
C THR A 107 9.48 27.67 -14.60
N LEU A 108 8.83 27.62 -15.78
CA LEU A 108 9.39 26.95 -16.95
C LEU A 108 10.63 27.69 -17.48
N ILE A 109 10.64 29.02 -17.48
CA ILE A 109 11.81 29.82 -17.86
C ILE A 109 12.98 29.55 -16.90
N GLU A 110 12.74 29.56 -15.59
CA GLU A 110 13.74 29.24 -14.57
C GLU A 110 14.31 27.82 -14.71
N LEU A 111 13.52 26.89 -15.24
CA LEU A 111 13.92 25.51 -15.53
C LEU A 111 14.57 25.32 -16.91
N GLY A 112 14.80 26.39 -17.66
CA GLY A 112 15.43 26.31 -18.99
C GLY A 112 14.45 25.93 -20.11
N GLY A 113 13.16 26.27 -19.95
CA GLY A 113 12.10 26.09 -20.94
C GLY A 113 11.30 24.80 -20.79
N SER A 114 11.75 23.85 -19.97
CA SER A 114 11.03 22.59 -19.71
C SER A 114 11.41 21.99 -18.36
N GLY A 115 10.53 21.20 -17.75
CA GLY A 115 10.79 20.56 -16.46
C GLY A 115 9.88 19.38 -16.18
N ARG A 116 10.23 18.56 -15.17
CA ARG A 116 9.35 17.48 -14.72
C ARG A 116 8.10 18.08 -14.08
N ALA A 117 6.93 17.56 -14.45
CA ALA A 117 5.65 18.11 -14.00
C ALA A 117 5.53 18.29 -12.47
N GLY A 118 6.05 17.34 -11.67
CA GLY A 118 6.05 17.47 -10.21
C GLY A 118 6.86 18.66 -9.72
N GLU A 119 8.09 18.82 -10.21
CA GLU A 119 8.98 19.92 -9.83
C GLU A 119 8.43 21.29 -10.26
N VAL A 120 7.80 21.36 -11.43
CA VAL A 120 7.12 22.58 -11.90
C VAL A 120 5.98 22.94 -10.95
N LEU A 121 5.17 21.96 -10.54
CA LEU A 121 4.03 22.20 -9.66
C LEU A 121 4.47 22.67 -8.26
N ASP A 122 5.52 22.09 -7.69
CA ASP A 122 6.03 22.47 -6.36
C ASP A 122 6.55 23.93 -6.34
N ARG A 123 7.22 24.35 -7.42
CA ARG A 123 7.70 25.74 -7.56
C ARG A 123 6.57 26.73 -7.83
N VAL A 124 5.60 26.34 -8.66
CA VAL A 124 4.39 27.15 -8.91
C VAL A 124 3.59 27.34 -7.63
N GLU A 125 3.46 26.30 -6.81
CA GLU A 125 2.80 26.40 -5.50
C GLU A 125 3.49 27.44 -4.60
N SER A 126 4.82 27.39 -4.52
CA SER A 126 5.60 28.36 -3.74
C SER A 126 5.39 29.80 -4.23
N LYS A 127 5.47 30.03 -5.55
CA LYS A 127 5.20 31.35 -6.16
C LYS A 127 3.77 31.83 -5.91
N MET A 128 2.79 30.94 -5.97
CA MET A 128 1.38 31.26 -5.73
C MET A 128 1.08 31.58 -4.25
N MET A 129 1.87 31.05 -3.31
CA MET A 129 1.76 31.42 -1.89
C MET A 129 2.34 32.81 -1.59
N GLU A 130 3.33 33.25 -2.36
CA GLU A 130 3.95 34.57 -2.24
C GLU A 130 3.14 35.68 -2.92
N LEU A 131 2.24 35.34 -3.85
CA LEU A 131 1.38 36.30 -4.54
C LEU A 131 0.18 36.74 -3.67
N PRO A 132 -0.25 38.02 -3.77
CA PRO A 132 -1.45 38.48 -3.10
C PRO A 132 -2.65 37.65 -3.56
N ARG A 133 -3.38 37.05 -2.61
CA ARG A 133 -4.58 36.27 -2.90
C ARG A 133 -5.59 37.16 -3.58
N PHE A 134 -5.84 36.92 -4.87
CA PHE A 134 -6.84 37.63 -5.66
C PHE A 134 -8.24 37.34 -5.11
N GLY A 135 -8.71 38.20 -4.20
CA GLY A 135 -10.11 38.26 -3.79
C GLY A 135 -10.93 38.92 -4.89
N GLY A 136 -11.93 38.20 -5.41
CA GLY A 136 -12.82 38.72 -6.44
C GLY A 136 -13.73 39.84 -5.93
N GLN A 137 -13.92 40.87 -6.77
CA GLN A 137 -15.12 41.72 -6.77
C GLN A 137 -16.32 40.94 -7.28
#